data_AF-A0ABC9FHW6-F1
#
_entry.id   AF-A0ABC9FHW6-F1
#
_cell.length_a   1.000
_cell.length_b   1.000
_cell.length_c   1.000
_cell.angle_alpha   90.00
_cell.angle_beta   90.00
_cell.angle_gamma   90.00
#
_symmetry.space_group_name_H-M   'P 1'
#
loop_
_entity.id
_entity.type
_entity.pdbx_description
1 polymer ?
#
loop_
_entity_poly.entity_id
_entity_poly.type
_entity_poly.pdbx_seq_one_letter_code
_entity_poly.pdbx_strand_id
1 'polypeptide(L)'
;MEDTLHARISRSVVAICVSDKEKVHTDGIVISANSDFAYIIAHARLIGQYKNNPVKVILPNDNTVVIDALDILCCDEIVTIRCRNPKRGEAHGFEDLVGIVLSEHIQEHEEVHTYCSQGMYKMLVPGSILLVEDETFDHDCGADQYTDCGAPVVNEAGHLVGMCTSYGGYLTALNVRSIAQKIEAAENRVYESVEAAVQHVNEIANAVQNSHP
;
A
#
# COMPACT_ATOMS: atom_id res chain seq x y z
N MET A 1 14.32 -14.76 13.36
CA MET A 1 14.17 -13.30 13.23
C MET A 1 13.17 -12.90 14.28
N GLU A 2 13.46 -11.89 15.10
CA GLU A 2 12.53 -11.40 16.11
C GLU A 2 11.32 -10.77 15.39
N ASP A 3 10.10 -11.16 15.76
CA ASP A 3 8.86 -10.69 15.14
C ASP A 3 8.56 -9.27 15.63
N THR A 4 9.30 -8.29 15.09
CA THR A 4 9.11 -6.88 15.42
C THR A 4 8.03 -6.28 14.53
N LEU A 5 7.35 -5.25 15.03
CA LEU A 5 6.41 -4.46 14.24
C LEU A 5 7.04 -4.00 12.92
N HIS A 6 8.31 -3.55 12.98
CA HIS A 6 9.08 -3.16 11.81
C HIS A 6 9.26 -4.29 10.78
N ALA A 7 9.65 -5.50 11.23
CA ALA A 7 9.82 -6.65 10.35
C ALA A 7 8.49 -7.06 9.67
N ARG A 8 7.35 -6.92 10.36
CA ARG A 8 6.02 -7.17 9.78
C ARG A 8 5.64 -6.13 8.73
N ILE A 9 5.79 -4.84 9.05
CA ILE A 9 5.40 -3.75 8.14
C ILE A 9 6.31 -3.70 6.91
N SER A 10 7.62 -3.90 7.06
CA SER A 10 8.55 -3.92 5.92
C SER A 10 8.25 -5.01 4.88
N ARG A 11 7.59 -6.10 5.28
CA ARG A 11 7.11 -7.17 4.38
C ARG A 11 5.76 -6.86 3.72
N SER A 12 5.08 -5.84 4.19
CA SER A 12 3.76 -5.39 3.69
C SER A 12 3.87 -4.11 2.85
N VAL A 13 5.09 -3.63 2.59
CA VAL A 13 5.36 -2.40 1.84
C VAL A 13 6.37 -2.67 0.73
N VAL A 14 6.08 -2.18 -0.46
CA VAL A 14 6.93 -2.23 -1.65
C VAL A 14 7.21 -0.81 -2.14
N ALA A 15 8.24 -0.61 -2.95
CA ALA A 15 8.44 0.67 -3.63
C ALA A 15 7.85 0.60 -5.05
N ILE A 16 7.18 1.67 -5.48
CA ILE A 16 6.61 1.80 -6.82
C ILE A 16 7.37 2.88 -7.59
N CYS A 17 7.85 2.54 -8.78
CA CYS A 17 8.63 3.42 -9.65
C CYS A 17 7.96 3.56 -11.02
N VAL A 18 7.93 4.77 -11.58
CA VAL A 18 7.30 5.07 -12.89
C VAL A 18 8.32 5.66 -13.90
N SER A 19 9.61 5.38 -13.76
CA SER A 19 10.64 5.87 -14.70
C SER A 19 11.92 5.04 -14.68
N ASP A 20 12.54 4.84 -15.85
CA ASP A 20 13.86 4.22 -16.00
C ASP A 20 15.01 5.08 -15.47
N LYS A 21 14.76 6.36 -15.19
CA LYS A 21 15.79 7.33 -14.78
C LYS A 21 15.92 7.53 -13.27
N GLU A 22 15.39 6.60 -12.46
CA GLU A 22 15.52 6.53 -10.99
C GLU A 22 15.40 7.88 -10.27
N LYS A 23 14.25 8.16 -9.63
CA LYS A 23 14.16 9.17 -8.54
C LYS A 23 12.77 9.39 -7.98
N VAL A 24 11.73 8.88 -8.62
CA VAL A 24 10.36 9.16 -8.22
C VAL A 24 9.69 7.86 -7.83
N HIS A 25 9.67 7.64 -6.52
CA HIS A 25 9.14 6.45 -5.91
C HIS A 25 7.99 6.85 -4.97
N THR A 26 6.96 6.02 -4.87
CA THR A 26 5.95 6.07 -3.80
C THR A 26 5.92 4.70 -3.14
N ASP A 27 5.44 4.65 -1.92
CA ASP A 27 5.19 3.37 -1.26
C ASP A 27 3.93 2.73 -1.81
N GLY A 28 4.00 1.42 -2.00
CA GLY A 28 2.86 0.55 -2.25
C GLY A 28 2.60 -0.32 -1.02
N ILE A 29 1.34 -0.47 -0.65
CA ILE A 29 0.89 -1.24 0.51
C ILE A 29 0.30 -2.55 0.00
N VAL A 30 0.83 -3.67 0.47
CA VAL A 30 0.37 -5.02 0.12
C VAL A 30 -0.89 -5.32 0.92
N ILE A 31 -2.03 -5.47 0.25
CA ILE A 31 -3.32 -5.83 0.86
C ILE A 31 -3.51 -7.34 0.92
N SER A 32 -3.05 -8.05 -0.10
CA SER A 32 -3.07 -9.52 -0.16
C SER A 32 -1.89 -10.04 -0.97
N ALA A 33 -1.34 -11.18 -0.58
CA ALA A 33 -0.21 -11.79 -1.25
C ALA A 33 -0.23 -13.32 -1.13
N ASN A 34 0.33 -13.98 -2.16
CA ASN A 34 0.70 -15.39 -2.17
C ASN A 34 2.03 -15.55 -2.94
N SER A 35 2.49 -16.78 -3.17
CA SER A 35 3.79 -17.06 -3.80
C SER A 35 3.96 -16.54 -5.24
N ASP A 36 2.86 -16.23 -5.94
CA ASP A 36 2.88 -15.84 -7.35
C ASP A 36 2.15 -14.53 -7.63
N PHE A 37 1.59 -13.88 -6.60
CA PHE A 37 0.73 -12.72 -6.76
C PHE A 37 0.74 -11.80 -5.54
N ALA A 38 0.64 -10.51 -5.77
CA ALA A 38 0.35 -9.50 -4.75
C ALA A 38 -0.66 -8.48 -5.26
N TYR A 39 -1.66 -8.17 -4.45
CA TYR A 39 -2.55 -7.03 -4.62
C TYR A 39 -2.01 -5.86 -3.81
N ILE A 40 -1.63 -4.79 -4.50
CA ILE A 40 -0.97 -3.63 -3.91
C ILE A 40 -1.83 -2.39 -4.14
N ILE A 41 -1.94 -1.52 -3.15
CA ILE A 41 -2.50 -0.17 -3.31
C ILE A 41 -1.40 0.88 -3.17
N ALA A 42 -1.58 2.02 -3.80
CA ALA A 42 -0.66 3.14 -3.72
C ALA A 42 -1.36 4.46 -4.00
N HIS A 43 -0.68 5.57 -3.70
CA HIS A 43 -1.19 6.89 -4.03
C HIS A 43 -1.04 7.20 -5.53
N ALA A 44 -2.10 7.74 -6.15
CA ALA A 44 -2.19 7.96 -7.59
C ALA A 44 -1.28 9.07 -8.13
N ARG A 45 -0.77 9.96 -7.25
CA ARG A 45 0.02 11.15 -7.63
C ARG A 45 1.14 10.85 -8.62
N LEU A 46 1.90 9.77 -8.41
CA LEU A 46 3.04 9.45 -9.29
C LEU A 46 2.60 8.80 -10.61
N ILE A 47 1.57 7.97 -10.58
CA ILE A 47 1.13 7.22 -11.76
C ILE A 47 0.42 8.14 -12.75
N GLY A 48 -0.36 9.11 -12.26
CA GLY A 48 -1.02 10.11 -13.11
C GLY A 48 -0.07 11.05 -13.86
N GLN A 49 1.14 11.28 -13.33
CA GLN A 49 2.12 12.20 -13.89
C GLN A 49 2.98 11.60 -15.02
N TYR A 50 3.05 10.27 -15.12
CA TYR A 50 3.98 9.57 -16.02
C TYR A 50 3.29 8.52 -16.90
N LYS A 51 2.14 8.88 -17.48
CA LYS A 51 1.23 8.00 -18.26
C LYS A 51 1.87 7.14 -19.36
N ASN A 52 3.10 7.43 -19.79
CA ASN A 52 3.79 6.72 -20.88
C ASN A 52 4.99 5.87 -20.40
N ASN A 53 5.27 5.85 -19.10
CA ASN A 53 6.38 5.09 -18.56
C ASN A 53 5.88 3.79 -17.92
N PRO A 54 6.67 2.70 -17.99
CA PRO A 54 6.31 1.47 -17.31
C PRO A 54 6.30 1.69 -15.80
N VAL A 55 5.24 1.21 -15.15
CA VAL A 55 5.18 1.10 -13.69
C VAL A 55 5.93 -0.16 -13.27
N LYS A 56 6.77 -0.03 -12.26
CA LYS A 56 7.56 -1.12 -11.68
C LYS A 56 7.30 -1.20 -10.19
N VAL A 57 7.18 -2.42 -9.69
CA VAL A 57 7.14 -2.72 -8.25
C VAL A 57 8.50 -3.29 -7.86
N ILE A 58 9.13 -2.68 -6.86
CA ILE A 58 10.38 -3.14 -6.26
C ILE A 58 10.02 -3.81 -4.93
N LEU A 59 10.28 -5.11 -4.85
CA LEU A 59 10.00 -5.96 -3.70
C LEU A 59 11.01 -5.70 -2.57
N PRO A 60 10.74 -6.15 -1.32
CA PRO A 60 11.64 -5.93 -0.19
C PRO A 60 13.04 -6.51 -0.37
N ASN A 61 13.19 -7.51 -1.24
CA ASN A 61 14.46 -8.15 -1.62
C ASN A 61 15.13 -7.50 -2.85
N ASP A 62 14.67 -6.31 -3.26
CA ASP A 62 15.13 -5.51 -4.40
C ASP A 62 14.84 -6.12 -5.80
N ASN A 63 14.15 -7.26 -5.87
CA ASN A 63 13.63 -7.75 -7.15
C ASN A 63 12.60 -6.78 -7.71
N THR A 64 12.65 -6.58 -9.03
CA THR A 64 11.79 -5.63 -9.72
C THR A 64 10.85 -6.34 -10.68
N VAL A 65 9.56 -6.06 -10.55
CA VAL A 65 8.52 -6.56 -11.45
C VAL A 65 7.97 -5.40 -12.28
N VAL A 66 7.98 -5.55 -13.60
CA VAL A 66 7.33 -4.60 -14.52
C VAL A 66 5.85 -4.94 -14.58
N ILE A 67 4.99 -3.94 -14.39
CA ILE A 67 3.54 -4.11 -14.33
C ILE A 67 2.91 -3.79 -15.68
N ASP A 68 2.06 -4.70 -16.17
CA ASP A 68 1.22 -4.47 -17.34
C ASP A 68 0.16 -3.41 -17.05
N ALA A 69 -0.10 -2.52 -18.01
CA ALA A 69 -1.08 -1.44 -17.84
C ALA A 69 -2.51 -1.93 -17.52
N LEU A 70 -2.86 -3.16 -17.91
CA LEU A 70 -4.16 -3.80 -17.62
C LEU A 70 -4.27 -4.27 -16.15
N ASP A 71 -3.15 -4.42 -15.47
CA ASP A 71 -3.07 -4.81 -14.07
C ASP A 71 -3.02 -3.58 -13.14
N ILE A 72 -3.29 -2.39 -13.66
CA ILE A 72 -3.32 -1.13 -12.94
C ILE A 72 -4.69 -0.49 -13.10
N LEU A 73 -5.39 -0.29 -11.98
CA LEU A 73 -6.68 0.40 -11.93
C LEU A 73 -6.54 1.65 -11.07
N CYS A 74 -7.19 2.74 -11.47
CA CYS A 74 -7.07 4.02 -10.78
C CYS A 74 -8.47 4.54 -10.42
N CYS A 75 -8.64 4.97 -9.18
CA CYS A 75 -9.84 5.63 -8.68
C CYS A 75 -9.43 6.76 -7.74
N ASP A 76 -9.70 8.00 -8.17
CA ASP A 76 -9.29 9.23 -7.48
C ASP A 76 -7.81 9.23 -7.08
N GLU A 77 -7.55 9.18 -5.77
CA GLU A 77 -6.24 9.27 -5.14
C GLU A 77 -5.56 7.91 -4.96
N ILE A 78 -6.23 6.80 -5.29
CA ILE A 78 -5.69 5.45 -5.16
C ILE A 78 -5.49 4.79 -6.52
N VAL A 79 -4.36 4.08 -6.63
CA VAL A 79 -4.12 3.10 -7.67
C VAL A 79 -4.02 1.72 -7.04
N THR A 80 -4.70 0.75 -7.66
CA THR A 80 -4.57 -0.67 -7.34
C THR A 80 -3.71 -1.34 -8.40
N ILE A 81 -2.86 -2.26 -7.97
CA ILE A 81 -1.84 -2.94 -8.77
C ILE A 81 -1.94 -4.44 -8.52
N ARG A 82 -2.17 -5.19 -9.60
CA ARG A 82 -2.18 -6.65 -9.62
C ARG A 82 -0.81 -7.15 -10.05
N CYS A 83 0.10 -7.30 -9.10
CA CYS A 83 1.48 -7.69 -9.35
C CYS A 83 1.60 -9.21 -9.44
N ARG A 84 2.07 -9.75 -10.56
CA ARG A 84 2.26 -11.20 -10.78
C ARG A 84 3.73 -11.56 -10.80
N ASN A 85 4.07 -12.74 -10.28
CA ASN A 85 5.42 -13.27 -10.38
C ASN A 85 5.78 -13.50 -11.86
N PRO A 86 6.83 -12.85 -12.39
CA PRO A 86 7.24 -13.02 -13.79
C PRO A 86 7.76 -14.43 -14.09
N LYS A 87 8.14 -15.20 -13.06
CA LYS A 87 8.61 -16.58 -13.15
C LYS A 87 7.83 -17.47 -12.20
N ARG A 88 6.60 -17.82 -12.59
CA ARG A 88 5.67 -18.62 -11.77
C ARG A 88 6.34 -19.89 -11.22
N GLY A 89 6.22 -20.11 -9.92
CA GLY A 89 6.79 -21.27 -9.23
C GLY A 89 8.29 -21.18 -8.94
N GLU A 90 8.98 -20.11 -9.36
CA GLU A 90 10.32 -19.77 -8.90
C GLU A 90 10.26 -18.72 -7.79
N ALA A 91 11.13 -18.87 -6.79
CA ALA A 91 11.31 -17.86 -5.75
C ALA A 91 11.69 -16.51 -6.37
N HIS A 92 10.83 -15.51 -6.19
CA HIS A 92 11.02 -14.17 -6.74
C HIS A 92 10.79 -13.07 -5.68
N GLY A 93 10.59 -13.42 -4.41
CA GLY A 93 10.36 -12.48 -3.32
C GLY A 93 8.89 -12.25 -2.96
N PHE A 94 7.96 -12.90 -3.64
CA PHE A 94 6.53 -12.86 -3.30
C PHE A 94 6.23 -13.65 -2.03
N GLU A 95 6.98 -14.72 -1.77
CA GLU A 95 6.96 -15.51 -0.55
C GLU A 95 7.31 -14.70 0.71
N ASP A 96 8.04 -13.60 0.54
CA ASP A 96 8.42 -12.69 1.62
C ASP A 96 7.32 -11.66 1.91
N LEU A 97 6.35 -11.47 1.00
CA LEU A 97 5.28 -10.49 1.19
C LEU A 97 4.21 -10.97 2.17
N VAL A 98 3.61 -10.02 2.88
CA VAL A 98 2.48 -10.28 3.78
C VAL A 98 1.41 -9.23 3.51
N GLY A 99 0.14 -9.66 3.39
CA GLY A 99 -0.98 -8.74 3.34
C GLY A 99 -1.18 -8.05 4.68
N ILE A 100 -1.26 -6.72 4.67
CA ILE A 100 -1.51 -5.94 5.89
C ILE A 100 -2.96 -6.09 6.33
N VAL A 101 -3.18 -6.17 7.64
CA VAL A 101 -4.53 -6.23 8.22
C VAL A 101 -5.10 -4.81 8.26
N LEU A 102 -6.34 -4.64 7.81
CA LEU A 102 -7.05 -3.36 7.80
C LEU A 102 -7.81 -3.17 9.12
N SER A 103 -7.79 -1.96 9.67
CA SER A 103 -8.51 -1.59 10.89
C SER A 103 -9.30 -0.30 10.68
N GLU A 104 -10.61 -0.35 10.93
CA GLU A 104 -11.47 0.84 10.93
C GLU A 104 -11.34 1.68 12.20
N HIS A 105 -10.72 1.13 13.26
CA HIS A 105 -10.55 1.88 14.51
C HIS A 105 -9.48 2.95 14.33
N ILE A 106 -9.91 4.20 14.43
CA ILE A 106 -9.07 5.39 14.56
C ILE A 106 -9.70 6.30 15.61
N GLN A 107 -8.87 6.86 16.49
CA GLN A 107 -9.30 7.84 17.46
C GLN A 107 -8.28 8.98 17.59
N GLU A 108 -8.73 10.21 17.81
CA GLU A 108 -7.85 11.31 18.17
C GLU A 108 -6.98 10.95 19.38
N HIS A 109 -5.72 11.38 19.32
CA HIS A 109 -4.65 11.09 20.28
C HIS A 109 -4.19 9.63 20.36
N GLU A 110 -4.68 8.74 19.48
CA GLU A 110 -4.13 7.39 19.34
C GLU A 110 -2.72 7.44 18.74
N GLU A 111 -1.81 6.62 19.28
CA GLU A 111 -0.46 6.47 18.74
C GLU A 111 -0.51 5.71 17.41
N VAL A 112 0.14 6.28 16.40
CA VAL A 112 0.25 5.70 15.07
C VAL A 112 1.68 5.84 14.55
N HIS A 113 2.01 5.02 13.55
CA HIS A 113 3.33 4.98 12.95
C HIS A 113 3.20 5.10 11.43
N THR A 114 4.08 5.89 10.82
CA THR A 114 4.30 5.83 9.37
C THR A 114 5.52 4.99 9.04
N TYR A 115 5.47 4.26 7.93
CA TYR A 115 6.63 3.58 7.37
C TYR A 115 6.97 4.17 6.00
N CYS A 116 8.25 4.36 5.72
CA CYS A 116 8.73 4.76 4.40
C CYS A 116 9.69 3.71 3.84
N SER A 117 9.47 3.24 2.61
CA SER A 117 10.42 2.30 1.97
C SER A 117 11.67 2.98 1.39
N GLN A 118 11.68 4.32 1.36
CA GLN A 118 12.71 5.15 0.73
C GLN A 118 13.59 5.90 1.74
N GLY A 119 14.81 6.22 1.32
CA GLY A 119 15.78 6.98 2.11
C GLY A 119 16.71 6.09 2.95
N MET A 120 17.49 6.72 3.83
CA MET A 120 18.52 6.04 4.64
C MET A 120 17.95 5.15 5.75
N TYR A 121 16.63 5.18 5.95
CA TYR A 121 15.99 4.58 7.09
C TYR A 121 14.62 4.04 6.69
N LYS A 122 14.57 2.80 6.21
CA LYS A 122 13.37 1.96 6.27
C LYS A 122 12.96 1.89 7.73
N MET A 123 12.20 2.86 8.24
CA MET A 123 11.92 3.05 9.67
C MET A 123 10.44 3.26 9.88
N LEU A 124 9.98 2.80 11.04
CA LEU A 124 8.72 3.23 11.60
C LEU A 124 8.95 4.53 12.34
N VAL A 125 8.18 5.56 11.99
CA VAL A 125 8.24 6.86 12.65
C VAL A 125 6.95 7.06 13.42
N PRO A 126 7.02 7.19 14.76
CA PRO A 126 5.85 7.34 15.59
C PRO A 126 5.27 8.77 15.48
N GLY A 127 4.00 8.88 15.86
CA GLY A 127 3.25 10.11 16.04
C GLY A 127 1.88 9.80 16.64
N SER A 128 0.96 10.74 16.57
CA SER A 128 -0.39 10.60 17.08
C SER A 128 -1.40 11.22 16.13
N ILE A 129 -2.62 10.69 16.15
CA ILE A 129 -3.74 11.25 15.42
C ILE A 129 -4.13 12.59 16.05
N LEU A 130 -4.24 13.63 15.23
CA LEU A 130 -4.59 14.99 15.64
C LEU A 130 -6.08 15.28 15.49
N LEU A 131 -6.66 14.84 14.37
CA LEU A 131 -8.04 15.12 13.98
C LEU A 131 -8.55 13.95 13.12
N VAL A 132 -9.78 13.50 13.39
CA VAL A 132 -10.45 12.47 12.58
C VAL A 132 -11.62 13.09 11.83
N GLU A 133 -11.65 12.90 10.50
CA GLU A 133 -12.74 13.29 9.61
C GLU A 133 -13.42 12.06 9.00
N ASP A 134 -14.43 12.27 8.17
CA ASP A 134 -15.23 11.19 7.58
C ASP A 134 -14.41 10.27 6.65
N GLU A 135 -13.52 10.83 5.82
CA GLU A 135 -12.71 10.10 4.84
C GLU A 135 -11.20 10.15 5.12
N THR A 136 -10.79 11.07 5.98
CA THR A 136 -9.40 11.44 6.23
C THR A 136 -9.13 11.56 7.72
N PHE A 137 -7.85 11.59 8.08
CA PHE A 137 -7.40 12.01 9.39
C PHE A 137 -6.02 12.67 9.29
N ASP A 138 -5.75 13.55 10.24
CA ASP A 138 -4.47 14.23 10.36
C ASP A 138 -3.64 13.59 11.47
N HIS A 139 -2.32 13.51 11.28
CA HIS A 139 -1.39 12.98 12.27
C HIS A 139 -0.04 13.69 12.21
N ASP A 140 0.70 13.66 13.32
CA ASP A 140 1.98 14.36 13.48
C ASP A 140 3.21 13.46 13.40
N CYS A 141 3.07 12.26 12.83
CA CYS A 141 4.22 11.38 12.58
C CYS A 141 5.32 12.15 11.87
N GLY A 142 6.56 11.96 12.31
CA GLY A 142 7.71 12.63 11.72
C GLY A 142 7.80 12.35 10.21
N ALA A 143 7.65 13.39 9.40
CA ALA A 143 7.69 13.30 7.96
C ALA A 143 9.11 13.57 7.44
N ASP A 144 9.59 12.75 6.51
CA ASP A 144 10.61 13.15 5.53
C ASP A 144 9.90 13.46 4.20
N GLN A 145 10.61 14.05 3.24
CA GLN A 145 10.13 14.38 1.89
C GLN A 145 9.55 13.19 1.10
N TYR A 146 9.71 11.96 1.60
CA TYR A 146 9.24 10.72 0.99
C TYR A 146 8.01 10.10 1.67
N THR A 147 7.56 10.67 2.80
CA THR A 147 6.42 10.18 3.60
C THR A 147 5.07 10.79 3.15
N ASP A 148 5.09 11.76 2.23
CA ASP A 148 3.93 12.62 1.93
C ASP A 148 2.80 11.89 1.16
N CYS A 149 3.12 10.96 0.27
CA CYS A 149 2.14 10.25 -0.54
C CYS A 149 2.43 8.75 -0.64
N GLY A 150 1.49 7.94 -0.20
CA GLY A 150 1.49 6.47 -0.33
C GLY A 150 2.04 5.73 0.88
N ALA A 151 2.73 6.41 1.79
CA ALA A 151 3.23 5.81 3.03
C ALA A 151 2.04 5.25 3.87
N PRO A 152 2.11 4.01 4.36
CA PRO A 152 1.10 3.47 5.25
C PRO A 152 1.16 4.14 6.62
N VAL A 153 -0.01 4.32 7.22
CA VAL A 153 -0.18 4.66 8.63
C VAL A 153 -0.72 3.44 9.36
N VAL A 154 -0.05 3.01 10.43
CA VAL A 154 -0.40 1.81 11.19
C VAL A 154 -0.53 2.10 12.68
N ASN A 155 -1.42 1.40 13.38
CA ASN A 155 -1.50 1.45 14.84
C ASN A 155 -0.43 0.57 15.51
N GLU A 156 -0.39 0.53 16.84
CA GLU A 156 0.57 -0.28 17.62
C GLU A 156 0.51 -1.79 17.30
N ALA A 157 -0.66 -2.30 16.90
CA ALA A 157 -0.82 -3.69 16.49
C ALA A 157 -0.24 -3.98 15.09
N GLY A 158 0.14 -2.96 14.34
CA GLY A 158 0.58 -3.05 12.95
C GLY A 158 -0.57 -3.28 11.98
N HIS A 159 -1.78 -2.87 12.34
CA HIS A 159 -2.90 -2.82 11.41
C HIS A 159 -2.86 -1.49 10.65
N LEU A 160 -3.10 -1.53 9.35
CA LEU A 160 -3.30 -0.36 8.54
C LEU A 160 -4.53 0.40 9.03
N VAL A 161 -4.36 1.69 9.32
CA VAL A 161 -5.43 2.62 9.67
C VAL A 161 -5.59 3.74 8.64
N GLY A 162 -4.57 3.95 7.81
CA GLY A 162 -4.66 4.85 6.66
C GLY A 162 -3.45 4.84 5.73
N MET A 163 -3.49 5.72 4.74
CA MET A 163 -2.42 5.94 3.76
C MET A 163 -2.23 7.45 3.54
N CYS A 164 -1.00 7.94 3.69
CA CYS A 164 -0.68 9.36 3.53
C CYS A 164 -1.03 9.87 2.13
N THR A 165 -1.63 11.07 2.05
CA THR A 165 -1.97 11.76 0.81
C THR A 165 -1.29 13.10 0.64
N SER A 166 -1.00 13.81 1.73
CA SER A 166 -0.38 15.13 1.65
C SER A 166 0.37 15.54 2.92
N TYR A 167 1.21 16.56 2.78
CA TYR A 167 1.94 17.22 3.86
C TYR A 167 1.77 18.74 3.78
N GLY A 168 1.30 19.35 4.87
CA GLY A 168 0.95 20.78 4.94
C GLY A 168 1.25 21.44 6.30
N GLY A 169 2.20 20.89 7.06
CA GLY A 169 2.49 21.23 8.46
C GLY A 169 2.24 20.07 9.41
N TYR A 170 1.32 19.19 9.02
CA TYR A 170 1.09 17.83 9.52
C TYR A 170 0.89 16.91 8.30
N LEU A 171 0.79 15.61 8.53
CA LEU A 171 0.45 14.62 7.50
C LEU A 171 -1.06 14.37 7.52
N THR A 172 -1.67 14.30 6.33
CA THR A 172 -3.05 13.86 6.16
C THR A 172 -3.06 12.51 5.47
N ALA A 173 -3.91 11.60 5.93
CA ALA A 173 -4.07 10.27 5.38
C ALA A 173 -5.53 9.93 5.08
N LEU A 174 -5.78 9.15 4.03
CA LEU A 174 -7.07 8.50 3.83
C LEU A 174 -7.28 7.45 4.90
N ASN A 175 -8.45 7.42 5.52
CA ASN A 175 -8.81 6.34 6.42
C ASN A 175 -9.11 5.04 5.65
N VAL A 176 -9.03 3.91 6.35
CA VAL A 176 -9.25 2.58 5.75
C VAL A 176 -10.60 2.41 5.08
N ARG A 177 -11.66 3.07 5.57
CA ARG A 177 -12.98 3.03 4.94
C ARG A 177 -12.95 3.68 3.56
N SER A 178 -12.36 4.87 3.45
CA SER A 178 -12.18 5.56 2.16
C SER A 178 -11.29 4.75 1.21
N ILE A 179 -10.21 4.13 1.74
CA ILE A 179 -9.37 3.21 0.96
C ILE A 179 -10.19 2.05 0.39
N ALA A 180 -10.96 1.35 1.22
CA ALA A 180 -11.78 0.21 0.80
C ALA A 180 -12.85 0.60 -0.23
N GLN A 181 -13.49 1.75 -0.04
CA GLN A 181 -14.44 2.32 -1.02
C GLN A 181 -13.79 2.55 -2.37
N LYS A 182 -12.60 3.15 -2.40
CA LYS A 182 -11.86 3.44 -3.64
C LYS A 182 -11.33 2.16 -4.31
N ILE A 183 -10.96 1.13 -3.54
CA ILE A 183 -10.63 -0.21 -4.08
C ILE A 183 -11.84 -0.81 -4.80
N GLU A 184 -13.00 -0.89 -4.13
CA GLU A 184 -14.21 -1.46 -4.74
C GLU A 184 -14.64 -0.66 -5.98
N ALA A 185 -14.58 0.67 -5.93
CA ALA A 185 -14.90 1.53 -7.06
C ALA A 185 -13.93 1.34 -8.25
N ALA A 186 -12.61 1.22 -8.00
CA ALA A 186 -11.63 0.91 -9.06
C ALA A 186 -11.92 -0.43 -9.75
N GLU A 187 -12.48 -1.38 -9.01
CA GLU A 187 -12.87 -2.71 -9.46
C GLU A 187 -14.32 -2.77 -10.00
N ASN A 188 -14.98 -1.62 -10.18
CA ASN A 188 -16.39 -1.49 -10.62
C ASN A 188 -17.40 -2.26 -9.74
N ARG A 189 -17.15 -2.29 -8.44
CA ARG A 189 -18.03 -2.88 -7.42
C ARG A 189 -18.61 -1.81 -6.50
N VAL A 190 -19.73 -2.15 -5.88
CA VAL A 190 -20.35 -1.30 -4.86
C VAL A 190 -19.70 -1.61 -3.53
N TYR A 191 -19.25 -0.57 -2.83
CA TYR A 191 -18.73 -0.72 -1.48
C TYR A 191 -19.83 -1.16 -0.51
N GLU A 192 -19.56 -2.21 0.27
CA GLU A 192 -20.44 -2.72 1.32
C GLU A 192 -19.83 -2.52 2.71
N SER A 193 -18.61 -3.05 2.92
CA SER A 193 -17.82 -2.87 4.13
C SER A 193 -16.32 -3.05 3.83
N VAL A 194 -15.46 -2.73 4.81
CA VAL A 194 -14.02 -3.02 4.70
C VAL A 194 -13.76 -4.53 4.59
N GLU A 195 -14.47 -5.35 5.36
CA GLU A 195 -14.34 -6.81 5.29
C GLU A 195 -14.73 -7.36 3.93
N ALA A 196 -15.80 -6.83 3.32
CA ALA A 196 -16.23 -7.23 1.99
C ALA A 196 -15.17 -6.87 0.93
N ALA A 197 -14.56 -5.69 1.04
CA ALA A 197 -13.48 -5.28 0.14
C ALA A 197 -12.23 -6.16 0.30
N VAL A 198 -11.84 -6.50 1.54
CA VAL A 198 -10.72 -7.42 1.81
C VAL A 198 -11.03 -8.83 1.28
N GLN A 199 -12.24 -9.32 1.49
CA GLN A 199 -12.66 -10.62 0.96
C GLN A 199 -12.56 -10.64 -0.56
N HIS A 200 -13.05 -9.60 -1.23
CA HIS A 200 -12.96 -9.48 -2.68
C HIS A 200 -11.49 -9.46 -3.17
N VAL A 201 -10.61 -8.68 -2.54
CA VAL A 201 -9.18 -8.68 -2.89
C VAL A 201 -8.56 -10.07 -2.73
N ASN A 202 -8.93 -10.81 -1.67
CA ASN A 202 -8.49 -12.19 -1.48
C ASN A 202 -9.06 -13.16 -2.53
N GLU A 203 -10.29 -12.96 -2.99
CA GLU A 203 -10.88 -13.72 -4.10
C GLU A 203 -10.11 -13.50 -5.40
N ILE A 204 -9.67 -12.27 -5.70
CA ILE A 204 -8.78 -11.97 -6.84
C ILE A 204 -7.47 -12.76 -6.71
N ALA A 205 -6.80 -12.68 -5.56
CA ALA A 205 -5.53 -13.38 -5.32
C ALA A 205 -5.65 -14.90 -5.49
N ASN A 206 -6.74 -15.48 -4.96
CA ASN A 206 -7.04 -16.91 -5.06
C ASN A 206 -7.45 -17.33 -6.48
N ALA A 207 -8.16 -16.47 -7.22
CA ALA A 207 -8.53 -16.73 -8.60
C ALA A 207 -7.29 -16.83 -9.48
N VAL A 208 -6.27 -16.00 -9.27
CA VAL A 208 -4.98 -16.09 -10.00
C VAL A 208 -4.26 -17.42 -9.70
N GLN A 209 -4.38 -17.94 -8.47
CA GLN A 209 -3.83 -19.25 -8.12
C GLN A 209 -4.59 -20.41 -8.78
N ASN A 210 -5.92 -20.33 -8.83
CA ASN A 210 -6.82 -21.41 -9.30
C ASN A 210 -7.14 -21.37 -10.79
N SER A 211 -6.87 -20.26 -11.48
CA SER A 211 -7.15 -20.10 -12.91
C SER A 211 -6.14 -20.82 -13.80
N HIS A 212 -5.62 -22.00 -13.41
CA HIS A 212 -5.41 -23.14 -14.32
C HIS A 212 -4.99 -24.47 -13.65
N PRO A 213 -5.32 -25.61 -14.32
CA PRO A 213 -4.97 -27.00 -13.97
C PRO A 213 -3.48 -27.35 -14.03
#